data_AF-A0A502EJU7-F1
#
_entry.id   AF-A0A502EJU7-F1
#
_cell.length_a   1.000
_cell.length_b   1.000
_cell.length_c   1.000
_cell.angle_alpha   90.00
_cell.angle_beta   90.00
_cell.angle_gamma   90.00
#
_symmetry.space_group_name_H-M   'P 1'
#
loop_
_entity.id
_entity.type
_entity.pdbx_description
1 polymer ?
#
loop_
_entity_poly.entity_id
_entity_poly.type
_entity_poly.pdbx_seq_one_letter_code
_entity_poly.pdbx_strand_id
1 'polypeptide(L)'
;MKNIFLIFLFTLSFSSYCQDFSGVYSVTKIITSDDGDKILFIKNDKIKGIIVMDNDDLKVNSSFTKIKKGKDYYFNLEVDAKKYRGQNDGYAIISSSGKIKRIWDVKKDGAMPFIFTAKNLKGLYVKNKRE
;
A
#
# COMPACT_ATOMS: atom_id res chain seq x y z
N MET A 1 -7.84 43.62 -47.06
CA MET A 1 -6.89 42.90 -46.19
C MET A 1 -7.66 42.40 -44.97
N LYS A 2 -7.98 41.10 -44.91
CA LYS A 2 -8.65 40.46 -43.77
C LYS A 2 -7.61 39.60 -43.04
N ASN A 3 -7.16 40.03 -41.87
CA ASN A 3 -6.34 39.22 -40.97
C ASN A 3 -7.28 38.33 -40.15
N ILE A 4 -7.23 37.02 -40.38
CA ILE A 4 -7.89 36.02 -39.57
C ILE A 4 -6.90 35.59 -38.50
N PHE A 5 -7.12 36.02 -37.26
CA PHE A 5 -6.41 35.52 -36.09
C PHE A 5 -7.06 34.18 -35.68
N LEU A 6 -6.42 33.07 -36.03
CA LEU A 6 -6.84 31.74 -35.59
C LEU A 6 -6.23 31.48 -34.20
N ILE A 7 -7.03 31.67 -33.16
CA ILE A 7 -6.64 31.32 -31.78
C ILE A 7 -6.86 29.81 -31.60
N PHE A 8 -5.77 29.06 -31.56
CA PHE A 8 -5.77 27.65 -31.16
C PHE A 8 -5.88 27.57 -29.63
N LEU A 9 -7.09 27.36 -29.12
CA LEU A 9 -7.32 27.06 -27.71
C LEU A 9 -6.96 25.60 -27.44
N PHE A 10 -5.76 25.36 -26.93
CA PHE A 10 -5.33 24.06 -26.44
C PHE A 10 -5.91 23.86 -25.03
N THR A 11 -7.06 23.20 -24.93
CA THR A 11 -7.62 22.81 -23.64
C THR A 11 -6.82 21.63 -23.09
N LEU A 12 -5.90 21.90 -22.16
CA LEU A 12 -5.27 20.88 -21.31
C LEU A 12 -6.35 20.27 -20.41
N SER A 13 -6.97 19.19 -20.86
CA SER A 13 -7.75 18.31 -20.00
C SER A 13 -6.79 17.57 -19.06
N PHE A 14 -6.58 18.14 -17.87
CA PHE A 14 -6.00 17.42 -16.74
C PHE A 14 -7.01 16.35 -16.29
N SER A 15 -6.99 15.18 -16.93
CA SER A 15 -7.61 14.00 -16.34
C SER A 15 -6.78 13.62 -15.12
N SER A 16 -7.31 13.91 -13.93
CA SER A 16 -6.81 13.37 -12.68
C SER A 16 -6.84 11.84 -12.80
N TYR A 17 -5.71 11.23 -13.13
CA TYR A 17 -5.53 9.79 -13.07
C TYR A 17 -5.64 9.39 -11.59
N CYS A 18 -6.85 9.03 -11.16
CA CYS A 18 -7.04 8.29 -9.94
C CYS A 18 -6.42 6.91 -10.19
N GLN A 19 -5.15 6.74 -9.85
CA GLN A 19 -4.46 5.47 -10.03
C GLN A 19 -5.04 4.48 -9.01
N ASP A 20 -5.83 3.53 -9.50
CA ASP A 20 -6.34 2.44 -8.67
C ASP A 20 -5.20 1.44 -8.41
N PHE A 21 -4.87 1.28 -7.14
CA PHE A 21 -3.86 0.32 -6.67
C PHE A 21 -4.50 -1.00 -6.24
N SER A 22 -5.82 -1.13 -6.30
CA SER A 22 -6.51 -2.36 -5.91
C SER A 22 -6.27 -3.46 -6.94
N GLY A 23 -6.04 -4.69 -6.45
CA GLY A 23 -5.72 -5.79 -7.35
C GLY A 23 -5.21 -7.03 -6.62
N VAL A 24 -4.78 -8.01 -7.40
CA VAL A 24 -4.19 -9.25 -6.89
C VAL A 24 -2.70 -9.01 -6.63
N TYR A 25 -2.26 -9.30 -5.40
CA TYR A 25 -0.87 -9.22 -4.99
C TYR A 25 -0.43 -10.50 -4.26
N SER A 26 0.81 -10.90 -4.51
CA SER A 26 1.50 -11.93 -3.74
C SER A 26 2.02 -11.38 -2.42
N VAL A 27 1.71 -12.05 -1.31
CA VAL A 27 2.27 -11.71 0.01
C VAL A 27 3.66 -12.31 0.13
N THR A 28 4.68 -11.45 0.17
CA THR A 28 6.10 -11.86 0.16
C THR A 28 6.70 -12.00 1.55
N LYS A 29 6.22 -11.19 2.51
CA LYS A 29 6.72 -11.18 3.89
C LYS A 29 5.61 -10.69 4.82
N ILE A 30 5.59 -11.25 6.03
CA ILE A 30 4.71 -10.82 7.12
C ILE A 30 5.62 -10.59 8.32
N ILE A 31 5.56 -9.42 8.93
CA ILE A 31 6.25 -9.13 10.19
C ILE A 31 5.25 -8.63 11.23
N THR A 32 5.66 -8.70 12.49
CA THR A 32 4.94 -8.10 13.61
C THR A 32 5.80 -6.97 14.19
N SER A 33 5.20 -5.80 14.42
CA SER A 33 5.84 -4.70 15.14
C SER A 33 5.99 -5.09 16.62
N ASP A 34 6.77 -4.32 17.37
CA ASP A 34 6.91 -4.59 18.80
C ASP A 34 5.63 -4.25 19.58
N ASP A 35 4.72 -3.45 18.99
CA ASP A 35 3.38 -3.16 19.52
C ASP A 35 2.32 -4.19 19.08
N GLY A 36 2.71 -5.21 18.31
CA GLY A 36 1.82 -6.29 17.88
C GLY A 36 1.20 -6.11 16.49
N ASP A 37 1.34 -4.93 15.89
CA ASP A 37 0.83 -4.60 14.56
C ASP A 37 1.37 -5.55 13.50
N LYS A 38 0.53 -5.92 12.56
CA LYS A 38 0.94 -6.76 11.44
C LYS A 38 1.28 -5.88 10.25
N ILE A 39 2.43 -6.15 9.64
CA ILE A 39 2.85 -5.49 8.41
C ILE A 39 3.02 -6.54 7.32
N LEU A 40 2.39 -6.30 6.18
CA LEU A 40 2.41 -7.18 5.03
C LEU A 40 3.23 -6.55 3.91
N PHE A 41 4.17 -7.30 3.36
CA PHE A 41 4.87 -6.91 2.14
C PHE A 41 4.21 -7.63 0.98
N ILE A 42 3.76 -6.87 0.00
CA ILE A 42 3.01 -7.34 -1.15
C ILE A 42 3.71 -6.96 -2.44
N LYS A 43 3.54 -7.75 -3.49
CA LYS A 43 4.00 -7.38 -4.83
C LYS A 43 3.07 -7.91 -5.91
N ASN A 44 3.06 -7.21 -7.03
CA ASN A 44 2.66 -7.76 -8.32
C ASN A 44 3.76 -7.40 -9.35
N ASP A 45 3.48 -7.58 -10.64
CA ASP A 45 4.47 -7.36 -11.70
C ASP A 45 4.92 -5.89 -11.82
N LYS A 46 4.12 -4.95 -11.30
CA LYS A 46 4.34 -3.51 -11.47
C LYS A 46 4.71 -2.80 -10.17
N ILE A 47 4.24 -3.30 -9.04
CA ILE A 47 4.20 -2.57 -7.78
C ILE A 47 4.71 -3.45 -6.65
N LYS A 48 5.60 -2.89 -5.84
CA LYS A 48 5.94 -3.38 -4.50
C LYS A 48 5.25 -2.50 -3.48
N GLY A 49 4.60 -3.11 -2.50
CA GLY A 49 3.83 -2.42 -1.48
C GLY A 49 4.10 -2.94 -0.08
N ILE A 50 3.93 -2.09 0.90
CA ILE A 50 3.86 -2.44 2.31
C ILE A 50 2.48 -2.01 2.79
N ILE A 51 1.67 -2.95 3.26
CA ILE A 51 0.44 -2.65 3.96
C ILE A 51 0.77 -2.58 5.44
N VAL A 52 0.54 -1.41 6.04
CA VAL A 52 0.62 -1.24 7.48
C VAL A 52 -0.80 -1.10 8.01
N MET A 53 -1.06 -1.75 9.15
CA MET A 53 -2.39 -1.81 9.73
C MET A 53 -2.31 -1.49 11.21
N ASP A 54 -3.35 -0.85 11.70
CA ASP A 54 -3.63 -0.80 13.12
C ASP A 54 -4.07 -2.18 13.63
N ASN A 55 -3.89 -2.40 14.93
CA ASN A 55 -4.29 -3.62 15.61
C ASN A 55 -5.82 -3.69 15.81
N ASP A 56 -6.56 -3.85 14.71
CA ASP A 56 -8.01 -4.03 14.76
C ASP A 56 -8.37 -5.47 15.18
N ASP A 57 -8.60 -5.65 16.47
CA ASP A 57 -9.25 -6.84 17.02
C ASP A 57 -10.72 -6.89 16.58
N LEU A 58 -10.98 -7.54 15.46
CA LEU A 58 -12.34 -7.71 14.93
C LEU A 58 -12.74 -9.18 14.82
N LYS A 59 -14.02 -9.44 15.10
CA LYS A 59 -14.67 -10.74 14.87
C LYS A 59 -14.64 -11.07 13.38
N VAL A 60 -13.74 -11.96 13.00
CA VAL A 60 -13.63 -12.54 11.65
C VAL A 60 -14.76 -13.56 11.47
N ASN A 61 -15.46 -13.51 10.34
CA ASN A 61 -16.44 -14.54 9.96
C ASN A 61 -15.93 -15.35 8.76
N SER A 62 -16.70 -16.34 8.31
CA SER A 62 -16.31 -17.26 7.22
C SER A 62 -16.03 -16.59 5.86
N SER A 63 -16.40 -15.32 5.66
CA SER A 63 -16.11 -14.58 4.42
C SER A 63 -14.66 -14.09 4.30
N PHE A 64 -13.86 -14.29 5.35
CA PHE A 64 -12.47 -13.88 5.40
C PHE A 64 -11.53 -15.08 5.27
N THR A 65 -10.44 -14.87 4.53
CA THR A 65 -9.38 -15.86 4.38
C THR A 65 -8.14 -15.43 5.14
N LYS A 66 -7.55 -16.35 5.92
CA LYS A 66 -6.27 -16.11 6.57
C LYS A 66 -5.16 -15.99 5.53
N ILE A 67 -4.46 -14.86 5.57
CA ILE A 67 -3.34 -14.55 4.71
C ILE A 67 -2.14 -15.43 5.07
N LYS A 68 -1.51 -15.98 4.04
CA LYS A 68 -0.28 -16.76 4.12
C LYS A 68 0.78 -16.15 3.21
N LYS A 69 2.04 -16.21 3.65
CA LYS A 69 3.19 -15.89 2.80
C LYS A 69 3.20 -16.81 1.57
N GLY A 70 3.56 -16.24 0.41
CA GLY A 70 3.65 -16.95 -0.87
C GLY A 70 2.29 -17.24 -1.52
N LYS A 71 1.22 -16.57 -1.07
CA LYS A 71 -0.12 -16.68 -1.65
C LYS A 71 -0.60 -15.33 -2.15
N ASP A 72 -1.50 -15.40 -3.11
CA ASP A 72 -2.05 -14.24 -3.81
C ASP A 72 -3.43 -13.91 -3.26
N TYR A 73 -3.66 -12.63 -3.05
CA TYR A 73 -4.92 -12.11 -2.54
C TYR A 73 -5.29 -10.82 -3.24
N TYR A 74 -6.59 -10.59 -3.40
CA TYR A 74 -7.09 -9.31 -3.84
C TYR A 74 -7.11 -8.33 -2.65
N PHE A 75 -6.42 -7.20 -2.79
CA PHE A 75 -6.42 -6.12 -1.82
C PHE A 75 -7.11 -4.89 -2.41
N ASN A 76 -7.99 -4.26 -1.63
CA ASN A 76 -8.52 -2.93 -1.93
C ASN A 76 -7.60 -1.91 -1.26
N LEU A 77 -6.67 -1.34 -2.03
CA LEU A 77 -5.56 -0.56 -1.52
C LEU A 77 -5.82 0.94 -1.67
N GLU A 78 -5.51 1.69 -0.62
CA GLU A 78 -5.37 3.14 -0.67
C GLU A 78 -3.94 3.51 -0.32
N VAL A 79 -3.37 4.46 -1.06
CA VAL A 79 -2.03 4.99 -0.74
C VAL A 79 -2.12 5.67 0.62
N ASP A 80 -1.33 5.17 1.57
CA ASP A 80 -1.21 5.81 2.86
C ASP A 80 -0.08 6.84 2.82
N ALA A 81 -0.46 8.10 2.69
CA ALA A 81 0.48 9.21 2.75
C ALA A 81 0.91 9.56 4.19
N LYS A 82 0.36 8.91 5.23
CA LYS A 82 0.62 9.30 6.62
C LYS A 82 1.87 8.63 7.23
N LYS A 83 2.67 9.48 7.87
CA LYS A 83 3.60 9.27 9.01
C LYS A 83 4.70 8.20 8.96
N TYR A 84 4.90 7.42 7.89
CA TYR A 84 6.17 6.70 7.77
C TYR A 84 7.26 7.70 7.39
N ARG A 85 8.16 8.00 8.34
CA ARG A 85 9.38 8.78 8.07
C ARG A 85 10.28 7.98 7.13
N GLY A 86 9.96 8.04 5.83
CA GLY A 86 10.89 7.72 4.76
C GLY A 86 11.87 8.86 4.67
N GLN A 87 12.97 8.79 5.40
CA GLN A 87 14.19 9.44 4.89
C GLN A 87 14.55 8.66 3.61
N ASN A 88 15.22 9.29 2.65
CA ASN A 88 15.50 8.73 1.32
C ASN A 88 16.25 7.36 1.32
N ASP A 89 16.58 6.83 2.50
CA ASP A 89 17.30 5.60 2.76
C ASP A 89 16.40 4.41 3.20
N GLY A 90 15.10 4.59 3.39
CA GLY A 90 14.15 3.49 3.63
C GLY A 90 13.05 3.78 4.66
N TYR A 91 12.42 2.73 5.17
CA TYR A 91 11.32 2.84 6.13
C TYR A 91 11.68 2.22 7.48
N ALA A 92 11.27 2.89 8.55
CA ALA A 92 11.34 2.38 9.92
C ALA A 92 10.01 2.57 10.64
N ILE A 93 9.72 1.66 11.56
CA ILE A 93 8.61 1.73 12.51
C ILE A 93 9.18 2.10 13.86
N ILE A 94 8.49 3.00 14.57
CA ILE A 94 8.81 3.41 15.93
C ILE A 94 7.69 2.86 16.80
N SER A 95 8.04 2.01 17.77
CA SER A 95 7.06 1.47 18.70
C SER A 95 6.62 2.50 19.72
N SER A 96 5.56 2.19 20.46
CA SER A 96 5.10 2.95 21.64
C SER A 96 6.20 3.12 22.70
N SER A 97 7.11 2.15 22.83
CA SER A 97 8.29 2.21 23.69
C SER A 97 9.45 3.04 23.13
N GLY A 98 9.30 3.66 21.95
CA GLY A 98 10.32 4.45 21.27
C GLY A 98 11.39 3.63 20.54
N LYS A 99 11.26 2.30 20.51
CA LYS A 99 12.19 1.42 19.80
C LYS A 99 12.00 1.54 18.29
N ILE A 100 13.10 1.74 17.59
CA ILE A 100 13.10 1.92 16.13
C ILE A 100 13.48 0.60 15.46
N LYS A 101 12.65 0.14 14.53
CA LYS A 101 12.89 -1.06 13.73
C LYS A 101 12.84 -0.71 12.25
N ARG A 102 13.97 -0.91 11.56
CA ARG A 102 14.03 -0.73 10.11
C ARG A 102 13.30 -1.86 9.41
N ILE A 103 12.36 -1.52 8.53
CA ILE A 103 11.53 -2.47 7.79
C ILE A 103 11.82 -2.46 6.29
N TRP A 104 12.49 -1.41 5.80
CA TRP A 104 13.03 -1.30 4.43
C TRP A 104 14.34 -0.52 4.44
N ASP A 105 15.32 -0.97 3.68
CA ASP A 105 16.60 -0.31 3.46
C ASP A 105 16.86 -0.23 1.95
N VAL A 106 16.88 0.98 1.38
CA VAL A 106 16.99 1.17 -0.07
C VAL A 106 18.28 0.57 -0.63
N LYS A 107 19.37 0.53 0.16
CA LYS A 107 20.65 -0.04 -0.28
C LYS A 107 20.63 -1.58 -0.31
N LYS A 108 19.77 -2.22 0.48
CA LYS A 108 19.71 -3.68 0.62
C LYS A 108 18.52 -4.30 -0.10
N ASP A 109 17.36 -3.65 -0.03
CA ASP A 109 16.07 -4.16 -0.50
C ASP A 109 15.66 -3.55 -1.86
N GLY A 110 16.29 -2.42 -2.25
CA GLY A 110 16.08 -1.73 -3.52
C GLY A 110 15.10 -0.56 -3.45
N ALA A 111 14.50 -0.22 -4.60
CA ALA A 111 13.62 0.93 -4.75
C ALA A 111 12.49 0.96 -3.70
N MET A 112 12.13 2.17 -3.28
CA MET A 112 11.15 2.40 -2.23
C MET A 112 9.77 1.83 -2.61
N PRO A 113 9.17 0.94 -1.81
CA PRO A 113 7.83 0.44 -2.06
C PRO A 113 6.80 1.50 -1.71
N PHE A 114 5.59 1.36 -2.26
CA PHE A 114 4.46 2.17 -1.81
C PHE A 114 4.01 1.72 -0.43
N ILE A 115 3.55 2.66 0.39
CA ILE A 115 2.83 2.33 1.63
C ILE A 115 1.33 2.41 1.36
N PHE A 116 0.61 1.39 1.81
CA PHE A 116 -0.83 1.29 1.64
C PHE A 116 -1.54 1.04 2.97
N THR A 117 -2.79 1.48 3.04
CA THR A 117 -3.82 0.85 3.87
C THR A 117 -4.68 -0.06 2.99
N ALA A 118 -5.36 -1.03 3.60
CA ALA A 118 -6.25 -1.93 2.87
C ALA A 118 -7.65 -1.98 3.50
N LYS A 119 -8.69 -1.66 2.71
CA LYS A 119 -10.08 -1.57 3.21
C LYS A 119 -10.74 -2.92 3.47
N ASN A 120 -10.26 -3.96 2.80
CA ASN A 120 -10.82 -5.32 2.91
C ASN A 120 -9.98 -6.21 3.84
N LEU A 121 -9.11 -5.63 4.65
CA LEU A 121 -8.15 -6.32 5.48
C LEU A 121 -8.45 -6.10 6.97
N LYS A 122 -8.33 -7.16 7.78
CA LYS A 122 -8.47 -7.13 9.24
C LYS A 122 -7.41 -8.04 9.84
N GLY A 123 -6.35 -7.47 10.40
CA GLY A 123 -5.15 -8.22 10.80
C GLY A 123 -4.60 -9.07 9.64
N LEU A 124 -4.38 -10.36 9.87
CA LEU A 124 -3.94 -11.30 8.82
C LEU A 124 -5.10 -11.94 8.05
N TYR A 125 -6.26 -11.30 7.96
CA TYR A 125 -7.42 -11.83 7.26
C TYR A 125 -7.92 -10.86 6.21
N VAL A 126 -8.08 -11.35 4.98
CA VAL A 126 -8.62 -10.57 3.87
C VAL A 126 -10.04 -11.03 3.55
N LYS A 127 -10.97 -10.08 3.41
CA LYS A 127 -12.31 -10.36 2.94
C LYS A 127 -12.24 -10.74 1.47
N ASN A 128 -12.72 -11.93 1.14
CA ASN A 128 -12.88 -12.33 -0.24
C ASN A 128 -13.96 -11.46 -0.88
N LYS A 129 -13.57 -10.42 -1.62
CA LYS A 129 -14.46 -9.77 -2.58
C LYS A 129 -14.31 -10.47 -3.92
N ARG A 130 -15.26 -11.35 -4.25
CA ARG A 130 -15.71 -11.54 -5.63
C ARG A 130 -16.94 -10.64 -5.77
N GLU A 131 -16.74 -9.34 -5.89
CA GLU A 131 -17.79 -8.40 -6.29
C GLU A 131 -17.33 -7.72 -7.56
#